data_AF-A0A227J638-F1
#
_entry.id   AF-A0A227J638-F1
#
_cell.length_a   1.000
_cell.length_b   1.000
_cell.length_c   1.000
_cell.angle_alpha   90.00
_cell.angle_beta   90.00
_cell.angle_gamma   90.00
#
_symmetry.space_group_name_H-M   'P 1'
#
loop_
_entity.id
_entity.type
_entity.pdbx_description
1 polymer ?
#
loop_
_entity_poly.entity_id
_entity_poly.type
_entity_poly.pdbx_seq_one_letter_code
_entity_poly.pdbx_strand_id
1 'polypeptide(L)' 'LKDALEFISMVRIRHQATDVELGIEPDNNIEPENLSDFERRNLKDAFQILSNGQNFLKFRYQANKSFK' A
#
# COMPACT_ATOMS: atom_id res chain seq x y z
N LEU A 1 10.84 -1.42 -4.05
CA LEU A 1 9.45 -1.93 -4.20
C LEU A 1 9.09 -2.94 -3.11
N LYS A 2 9.95 -3.93 -2.83
CA LYS A 2 9.74 -4.90 -1.74
C LYS A 2 9.42 -4.20 -0.42
N ASP A 3 10.28 -3.30 0.03
CA ASP A 3 10.15 -2.66 1.35
C ASP A 3 8.86 -1.83 1.47
N ALA A 4 8.45 -1.14 0.40
CA ALA A 4 7.19 -0.39 0.37
C ALA A 4 5.97 -1.32 0.46
N LEU A 5 5.98 -2.45 -0.26
CA LEU A 5 4.91 -3.46 -0.19
C LEU A 5 4.84 -4.15 1.16
N GLU A 6 6.00 -4.45 1.75
CA GLU A 6 6.13 -5.03 3.07
C GLU A 6 5.59 -4.07 4.13
N PHE A 7 5.98 -2.79 4.06
CA PHE A 7 5.47 -1.75 4.95
C PHE A 7 3.94 -1.61 4.87
N ILE A 8 3.39 -1.46 3.66
CA ILE A 8 1.93 -1.36 3.46
C ILE A 8 1.22 -2.60 4.01
N SER A 9 1.78 -3.79 3.79
CA SER A 9 1.20 -5.04 4.29
C SER A 9 1.26 -5.14 5.81
N MET A 10 2.34 -4.69 6.43
CA MET A 10 2.49 -4.68 7.88
C MET A 10 1.50 -3.72 8.55
N VAL A 11 1.32 -2.52 8.00
CA VAL A 11 0.31 -1.57 8.49
C VAL A 11 -1.09 -2.16 8.38
N ARG A 12 -1.42 -2.75 7.22
CA ARG A 12 -2.71 -3.41 7.01
C ARG A 12 -2.97 -4.53 8.01
N ILE A 13 -2.00 -5.42 8.23
CA ILE A 13 -2.16 -6.54 9.18
C ILE A 13 -2.42 -6.03 10.61
N ARG A 14 -1.81 -4.91 11.01
CA ARG A 14 -2.07 -4.30 12.33
C ARG A 14 -3.50 -3.78 12.45
N HIS A 15 -4.01 -3.10 11.41
CA HIS A 15 -5.40 -2.65 11.39
C HIS A 15 -6.38 -3.83 11.45
N GLN A 16 -6.16 -4.84 10.62
CA GLN A 16 -6.98 -6.06 10.62
C GLN A 16 -6.95 -6.78 11.98
N ALA A 17 -5.81 -6.79 12.66
CA ALA A 17 -5.71 -7.35 14.01
C ALA A 17 -6.56 -6.55 15.01
N THR A 18 -6.52 -5.21 14.94
CA THR A 18 -7.38 -4.35 15.76
C THR A 18 -8.87 -4.56 15.46
N ASP A 19 -9.26 -4.71 14.20
CA ASP A 19 -10.65 -5.01 13.82
C ASP A 19 -11.12 -6.33 14.45
N VAL A 20 -10.30 -7.37 14.34
CA VAL A 20 -10.59 -8.68 14.93
C VAL A 20 -10.73 -8.59 16.46
N GLU A 21 -9.87 -7.82 17.13
CA GLU A 21 -9.96 -7.58 18.58
C GLU A 21 -11.24 -6.83 18.99
N LEU A 22 -11.76 -5.96 18.11
CA LEU A 22 -12.98 -5.18 18.32
C LEU A 22 -14.25 -5.91 17.83
N GLY A 23 -14.13 -7.11 17.24
CA GLY A 23 -15.24 -7.86 16.65
C GLY A 23 -15.78 -7.23 15.36
N ILE A 24 -14.99 -6.40 14.69
CA ILE A 24 -15.25 -5.80 13.38
C ILE A 24 -14.72 -6.75 12.31
N GLU A 25 -15.44 -6.87 11.18
CA GLU A 25 -14.98 -7.68 10.05
C GLU A 25 -13.75 -7.01 9.41
N PRO A 26 -12.58 -7.66 9.39
CA PRO A 26 -11.35 -7.06 8.87
C PRO A 26 -11.42 -6.89 7.34
N ASP A 27 -10.94 -5.76 6.84
CA ASP A 27 -10.89 -5.47 5.41
C ASP A 27 -9.47 -5.06 4.93
N ASN A 28 -9.33 -4.60 3.68
CA ASN A 28 -8.04 -4.18 3.13
C ASN A 28 -7.80 -2.66 3.20
N ASN A 29 -8.69 -1.92 3.84
CA ASN A 29 -8.59 -0.50 4.06
C ASN A 29 -7.73 -0.24 5.29
N ILE A 30 -7.22 0.99 5.37
CA ILE A 30 -6.47 1.49 6.51
C ILE A 30 -7.11 2.83 6.83
N GLU A 31 -7.65 3.01 8.03
CA GLU A 31 -8.21 4.27 8.52
C GLU A 31 -7.07 5.26 8.82
N PRO A 32 -6.79 6.24 7.96
CA PRO A 32 -5.65 7.12 8.15
C PRO A 32 -5.80 8.02 9.38
N GLU A 33 -7.03 8.24 9.85
CA GLU A 33 -7.38 8.95 11.09
C GLU A 33 -6.84 8.27 12.34
N ASN A 34 -6.66 6.95 12.32
CA ASN A 34 -6.14 6.17 13.44
C ASN A 34 -4.59 6.15 13.47
N LEU A 35 -3.93 6.71 12.45
CA LEU A 35 -2.48 6.80 12.35
C LEU A 35 -1.96 8.13 12.89
N SER A 36 -0.79 8.09 13.53
CA SER A 36 -0.05 9.31 13.83
C SER A 36 0.36 10.04 12.55
N ASP A 37 0.63 11.34 12.64
CA ASP A 37 1.10 12.12 11.49
C ASP A 37 2.39 11.56 10.86
N PHE A 38 3.25 10.96 11.68
CA PHE A 38 4.46 10.30 11.20
C PHE A 38 4.14 9.04 10.40
N GLU A 39 3.29 8.16 10.93
CA GLU A 39 2.86 6.94 10.22
C GLU A 39 2.11 7.26 8.93
N ARG A 40 1.22 8.25 8.97
CA ARG A 40 0.47 8.69 7.78
C ARG A 40 1.38 9.21 6.68
N ARG A 41 2.43 9.98 7.03
CA ARG A 41 3.44 10.43 6.06
C ARG A 41 4.22 9.26 5.46
N ASN A 42 4.73 8.36 6.29
CA ASN A 42 5.47 7.19 5.80
C ASN A 42 4.60 6.27 4.92
N LEU A 43 3.33 6.09 5.28
CA LEU A 43 2.38 5.31 4.47
C LEU A 43 2.15 5.95 3.10
N LYS A 44 1.98 7.27 3.06
CA LYS A 44 1.89 8.02 1.79
C LYS A 44 3.13 7.84 0.92
N ASP A 45 4.32 7.92 1.51
CA ASP A 45 5.58 7.75 0.78
C ASP A 45 5.72 6.32 0.23
N ALA A 46 5.34 5.30 1.01
CA ALA A 46 5.32 3.91 0.56
C ALA A 46 4.36 3.71 -0.63
N PHE A 47 3.16 4.29 -0.59
CA PHE A 47 2.22 4.27 -1.72
C PHE A 47 2.77 5.00 -2.95
N GLN A 48 3.47 6.11 -2.78
CA GLN A 48 4.09 6.84 -3.90
C GLN A 48 5.18 6.00 -4.57
N ILE A 49 6.02 5.30 -3.80
CA ILE A 49 7.05 4.39 -4.33
C ILE A 49 6.39 3.25 -5.12
N LEU A 50 5.32 2.65 -4.57
CA LEU A 50 4.58 1.59 -5.24
C LEU A 50 3.98 2.08 -6.57
N SER A 51 3.32 3.23 -6.57
CA SER A 51 2.72 3.85 -7.76
C SER A 51 3.76 4.11 -8.85
N ASN A 52 4.92 4.67 -8.48
CA ASN A 52 6.02 4.91 -9.40
C ASN A 52 6.53 3.61 -10.03
N GLY A 53 6.70 2.55 -9.24
CA GLY A 53 7.10 1.24 -9.75
C GLY A 53 6.05 0.63 -10.68
N GLN A 54 4.77 0.69 -10.32
CA GLN A 54 3.68 0.22 -11.17
C GLN A 54 3.61 0.98 -12.49
N ASN A 55 3.79 2.30 -12.48
CA ASN A 55 3.84 3.12 -13.68
C ASN A 55 5.03 2.79 -14.56
N PHE A 56 6.20 2.52 -13.97
CA PHE A 56 7.37 2.04 -14.71
C PHE A 56 7.10 0.70 -15.40
N LEU A 57 6.50 -0.27 -14.71
CA LEU A 57 6.14 -1.56 -15.30
C LEU A 57 5.11 -1.38 -16.43
N LYS A 58 4.08 -0.54 -16.24
CA LYS A 58 3.11 -0.20 -17.30
C LYS A 58 3.83 0.35 -18.52
N PHE A 59 4.70 1.35 -18.36
CA PHE A 59 5.48 1.91 -19.47
C PHE A 59 6.32 0.83 -20.18
N ARG A 60 7.08 0.04 -19.42
CA ARG A 60 8.01 -0.97 -19.95
C ARG A 60 7.32 -2.08 -20.73
N TYR A 61 6.12 -2.50 -20.32
CA TYR A 61 5.40 -3.62 -20.92
C TYR A 61 4.25 -3.20 -21.84
N GLN A 62 3.69 -1.99 -21.72
CA GLN A 62 2.78 -1.42 -22.72
C GLN A 62 3.53 -0.98 -23.98
N ALA A 63 4.74 -0.40 -23.86
CA ALA A 63 5.58 -0.08 -25.02
C ALA A 63 5.85 -1.33 -25.88
N ASN A 64 6.05 -2.49 -25.25
CA ASN A 64 6.26 -3.76 -25.94
C ASN A 64 5.02 -4.33 -26.65
N LYS A 65 3.80 -3.87 -26.32
CA LYS A 65 2.57 -4.27 -27.03
C LYS A 65 2.35 -3.48 -28.33
N SER A 66 2.85 -2.25 -28.44
CA SER A 66 2.73 -1.44 -29.66
C SER A 66 3.67 -1.85 -30.80
N PHE A 67 4.62 -2.75 -30.56
CA PHE A 67 5.53 -3.29 -31.59
C PHE A 67 5.06 -4.63 -32.19
N LYS A 68 3.78 -4.98 -32.03
CA LYS A 68 3.15 -6.13 -32.71
C LYS A 68 2.10 -5.67 -33.72
#